data_AF-A0A7R8VW93-F1
#
_entry.id   AF-A0A7R8VW93-F1
#
_cell.length_a   1.000
_cell.length_b   1.000
_cell.length_c   1.000
_cell.angle_alpha   90.00
_cell.angle_beta   90.00
_cell.angle_gamma   90.00
#
_symmetry.space_group_name_H-M   'P 1'
#
loop_
_entity.id
_entity.type
_entity.pdbx_description
1 polymer ?
#
loop_
_entity_poly.entity_id
_entity_poly.type
_entity_poly.pdbx_seq_one_letter_code
_entity_poly.pdbx_strand_id
1 'polypeptide(L)'
;MLINVVIEQMICDTDPELGGAVQLMGILRILLDPENMLTSTNKSEKTDFLNYFYKHSVHILIAPLLANTAEERPAKEDYQTVQLLSLILELLSFCVEHHTYHIKNCILNKDLLRRILVLMKCRHKFLVLCALRFMRKIISLKDEFYNRYIIKGNLFHPVIDAFIQNNARYNLLDSAILELFEFIKLVSNTNL
;
A
#
# COMPACT_ATOMS: atom_id res chain seq x y z
N MET A 1 -4.41 -22.89 3.61
CA MET A 1 -3.55 -22.83 2.41
C MET A 1 -2.21 -22.25 2.82
N LEU A 2 -1.09 -22.72 2.23
CA LEU A 2 0.27 -22.36 2.66
C LEU A 2 0.50 -20.84 2.74
N ILE A 3 -0.04 -20.08 1.76
CA ILE A 3 0.10 -18.62 1.74
C ILE A 3 -0.50 -17.92 2.97
N ASN A 4 -1.62 -18.42 3.51
CA ASN A 4 -2.22 -17.85 4.72
C ASN A 4 -1.31 -18.07 5.93
N VAL A 5 -0.69 -19.25 6.03
CA VAL A 5 0.28 -19.56 7.09
C VAL A 5 1.49 -18.64 6.97
N VAL A 6 2.03 -18.43 5.76
CA VAL A 6 3.15 -17.50 5.55
C VAL A 6 2.79 -16.07 5.96
N ILE A 7 1.60 -15.59 5.61
CA ILE A 7 1.10 -14.26 6.02
C ILE A 7 0.97 -14.17 7.54
N GLU A 8 0.36 -15.16 8.18
CA GLU A 8 0.18 -15.19 9.64
C GLU A 8 1.52 -15.21 10.38
N GLN A 9 2.48 -16.02 9.92
CA GLN A 9 3.83 -16.06 10.51
C GLN A 9 4.57 -14.72 10.33
N MET A 10 4.39 -14.05 9.18
CA MET A 10 4.96 -12.73 8.96
C MET A 10 4.36 -11.67 9.92
N ILE A 11 3.06 -11.72 10.16
CA ILE A 11 2.35 -10.78 11.05
C ILE A 11 2.69 -11.03 12.52
N CYS A 12 2.87 -12.30 12.90
CA CYS A 12 3.13 -12.73 14.26
C CYS A 12 4.63 -12.85 14.59
N ASP A 13 5.52 -12.36 13.73
CA ASP A 13 6.96 -12.40 14.00
C ASP A 13 7.29 -11.61 15.27
N THR A 14 7.86 -12.31 16.25
CA THR A 14 8.24 -11.77 17.55
C THR A 14 9.66 -11.24 17.59
N ASP A 15 10.44 -11.41 16.51
CA ASP A 15 11.79 -10.89 16.41
C ASP A 15 11.80 -9.34 16.54
N PRO A 16 12.63 -8.76 17.42
CA PRO A 16 12.70 -7.30 17.60
C PRO A 16 13.03 -6.52 16.33
N GLU A 17 13.78 -7.10 15.41
CA GLU A 17 14.19 -6.52 14.13
C GLU A 17 13.27 -6.94 12.96
N LEU A 18 12.28 -7.81 13.23
CA LEU A 18 11.37 -8.39 12.24
C LEU A 18 12.09 -9.13 11.11
N GLY A 19 13.24 -9.75 11.42
CA GLY A 19 14.06 -10.47 10.44
C GLY A 19 13.28 -11.60 9.74
N GLY A 20 12.43 -12.33 10.47
CA GLY A 20 11.58 -13.37 9.93
C GLY A 20 10.51 -12.80 8.99
N ALA A 21 9.85 -11.72 9.40
CA ALA A 21 8.83 -11.05 8.60
C ALA A 21 9.41 -10.49 7.29
N VAL A 22 10.63 -9.95 7.30
CA VAL A 22 11.32 -9.49 6.09
C VAL A 22 11.56 -10.65 5.11
N GLN A 23 11.99 -11.80 5.60
CA GLN A 23 12.21 -12.99 4.75
C GLN A 23 10.90 -13.54 4.19
N LEU A 24 9.87 -13.66 5.03
CA LEU A 24 8.54 -14.13 4.63
C LEU A 24 7.89 -13.17 3.64
N MET A 25 8.11 -11.86 3.79
CA MET A 25 7.72 -10.85 2.81
C MET A 25 8.37 -11.12 1.45
N GLY A 26 9.67 -11.42 1.42
CA GLY A 26 10.37 -11.81 0.19
C GLY A 26 9.75 -13.02 -0.49
N ILE A 27 9.40 -14.05 0.29
CA ILE A 27 8.71 -15.25 -0.22
C ILE A 27 7.32 -14.90 -0.76
N LEU A 28 6.53 -14.10 -0.04
CA LEU A 28 5.23 -13.65 -0.49
C LEU A 28 5.32 -12.87 -1.80
N ARG A 29 6.33 -12.00 -1.95
CA ARG A 29 6.54 -11.25 -3.18
C ARG A 29 6.83 -12.18 -4.35
N ILE A 30 7.68 -13.19 -4.18
CA ILE A 30 7.96 -14.19 -5.23
C ILE A 30 6.69 -14.94 -5.62
N LEU A 31 5.91 -15.39 -4.64
CA LEU A 31 4.66 -16.13 -4.85
C LEU A 31 3.57 -15.29 -5.50
N LEU A 32 3.53 -13.98 -5.20
CA LEU A 32 2.54 -13.06 -5.74
C LEU A 32 2.96 -12.48 -7.09
N ASP A 33 4.23 -12.57 -7.46
CA ASP A 33 4.71 -12.07 -8.75
C ASP A 33 4.10 -12.86 -9.91
N PRO A 34 3.25 -12.24 -10.74
CA PRO A 34 2.63 -12.94 -11.84
C PRO A 34 3.59 -13.41 -12.92
N GLU A 35 4.83 -12.90 -12.94
CA GLU A 35 5.89 -13.37 -13.86
C GLU A 35 6.53 -14.68 -13.36
N ASN A 36 6.56 -14.92 -12.04
CA ASN A 36 7.04 -16.19 -11.48
C ASN A 36 6.01 -17.32 -11.60
N MET A 37 4.76 -17.00 -11.95
CA MET A 37 3.68 -17.97 -12.20
C MET A 37 3.77 -18.60 -13.61
N LEU A 38 4.79 -18.27 -14.41
CA LEU A 38 4.88 -18.56 -15.85
C LEU A 38 5.54 -19.90 -16.22
N THR A 39 5.52 -20.91 -15.35
CA THR A 39 6.02 -22.25 -15.74
C THR A 39 4.99 -23.13 -16.44
N SER A 40 3.74 -22.70 -16.58
CA SER A 40 2.72 -23.45 -17.32
C SER A 40 2.14 -22.63 -18.48
N THR A 41 1.85 -23.32 -19.57
CA THR A 41 1.25 -22.85 -20.83
C THR A 41 -0.17 -22.26 -20.69
N ASN A 42 -0.66 -21.99 -19.47
CA ASN A 42 -2.05 -21.69 -19.16
C ASN A 42 -2.25 -20.33 -18.45
N LYS A 43 -2.67 -19.30 -19.20
CA LYS A 43 -3.07 -17.98 -18.67
C LYS A 43 -4.17 -18.03 -17.59
N SER A 44 -4.93 -19.13 -17.50
CA SER A 44 -5.98 -19.33 -16.50
C SER A 44 -5.42 -19.48 -15.09
N GLU A 45 -4.31 -20.21 -14.90
CA GLU A 45 -3.78 -20.53 -13.57
C GLU A 45 -3.33 -19.29 -12.79
N LYS A 46 -2.69 -18.33 -13.48
CA LYS A 46 -2.34 -17.01 -12.94
C LYS A 46 -3.58 -16.28 -12.43
N THR A 47 -4.64 -16.24 -13.23
CA THR A 47 -5.88 -15.55 -12.89
C THR A 47 -6.59 -16.24 -11.73
N ASP A 48 -6.61 -17.58 -11.72
CA ASP A 48 -7.22 -18.38 -10.67
C ASP A 48 -6.49 -18.22 -9.32
N PHE A 49 -5.16 -18.20 -9.34
CA PHE A 49 -4.37 -17.95 -8.14
C PHE A 49 -4.62 -16.55 -7.58
N LEU A 50 -4.59 -15.50 -8.42
CA LEU A 50 -4.88 -14.13 -7.96
C LEU A 50 -6.32 -14.01 -7.45
N ASN A 51 -7.29 -14.61 -8.13
CA ASN A 51 -8.67 -14.69 -7.66
C ASN A 51 -8.76 -15.34 -6.28
N TYR A 52 -8.06 -16.46 -6.08
CA TYR A 52 -7.97 -17.13 -4.80
C TYR A 52 -7.36 -16.20 -3.73
N PHE A 53 -6.19 -15.62 -4.00
CA PHE A 53 -5.48 -14.76 -3.06
C PHE A 53 -6.34 -13.57 -2.62
N TYR A 54 -6.95 -12.86 -3.55
CA TYR A 54 -7.80 -11.70 -3.24
C TYR A 54 -9.11 -12.08 -2.56
N LYS A 55 -9.62 -13.29 -2.78
CA LYS A 55 -10.83 -13.78 -2.10
C LYS A 55 -10.55 -14.31 -0.70
N HIS A 56 -9.43 -15.00 -0.49
CA HIS A 56 -9.19 -15.84 0.68
C HIS A 56 -7.98 -15.47 1.54
N SER A 57 -7.08 -14.60 1.06
CA SER A 57 -5.80 -14.35 1.74
C SER A 57 -5.53 -12.87 1.99
N VAL A 58 -5.91 -11.99 1.06
CA VAL A 58 -5.60 -10.55 1.14
C VAL A 58 -6.15 -9.89 2.41
N HIS A 59 -7.30 -10.38 2.92
CA HIS A 59 -7.92 -9.83 4.12
C HIS A 59 -7.08 -10.10 5.38
N ILE A 60 -6.33 -11.20 5.40
CA ILE A 60 -5.39 -11.54 6.48
C ILE A 60 -4.20 -10.59 6.40
N LEU A 61 -3.64 -10.39 5.20
CA LEU A 61 -2.49 -9.51 4.97
C LEU A 61 -2.76 -8.06 5.39
N ILE A 62 -3.95 -7.52 5.06
CA ILE A 62 -4.28 -6.11 5.36
C ILE A 62 -4.91 -5.92 6.75
N ALA A 63 -5.23 -6.98 7.48
CA ALA A 63 -5.91 -6.87 8.77
C ALA A 63 -5.14 -5.99 9.78
N PRO A 64 -3.80 -6.13 9.97
CA PRO A 64 -3.06 -5.26 10.87
C PRO A 64 -3.12 -3.78 10.47
N LEU A 65 -3.06 -3.50 9.17
CA LEU A 65 -3.18 -2.15 8.63
C LEU A 65 -4.57 -1.57 8.88
N LEU A 66 -5.64 -2.32 8.62
CA LEU A 66 -7.01 -1.88 8.85
C LEU A 66 -7.27 -1.66 10.33
N ALA A 67 -6.80 -2.55 11.20
CA ALA A 67 -6.91 -2.40 12.65
C ALA A 67 -6.18 -1.16 13.15
N ASN A 68 -4.94 -0.92 12.69
CA ASN A 68 -4.15 0.22 13.14
C ASN A 68 -4.69 1.57 12.64
N THR A 69 -5.54 1.56 11.61
CA THR A 69 -6.11 2.75 10.97
C THR A 69 -7.62 2.85 11.18
N ALA A 70 -8.17 2.12 12.17
CA ALA A 70 -9.58 2.14 12.60
C ALA A 70 -10.15 3.55 12.70
N GLU A 71 -9.41 4.39 13.39
CA GLU A 71 -9.75 5.76 13.71
C GLU A 71 -8.99 6.75 12.82
N GLU A 72 -9.17 8.04 13.06
CA GLU A 72 -8.53 9.11 12.29
C GLU A 72 -7.02 9.28 12.57
N ARG A 73 -6.42 8.45 13.42
CA ARG A 73 -4.98 8.42 13.73
C ARG A 73 -4.50 6.97 13.92
N PRO A 74 -3.20 6.70 13.68
CA PRO A 74 -2.63 5.38 13.96
C PRO A 74 -2.83 4.96 15.42
N ALA A 75 -3.38 3.76 15.64
CA ALA A 75 -3.65 3.25 16.99
C ALA A 75 -2.36 2.90 17.75
N LYS A 76 -1.36 2.38 17.04
CA LYS A 76 -0.09 1.93 17.61
C LYS A 76 1.08 2.35 16.70
N GLU A 77 2.13 2.86 17.33
CA GLU A 77 3.29 3.46 16.66
C GLU A 77 4.62 3.04 17.33
N ASP A 78 4.68 1.86 17.93
CA ASP A 78 5.95 1.23 18.29
C ASP A 78 6.70 0.78 17.02
N TYR A 79 8.00 0.56 17.15
CA TYR A 79 8.87 0.26 16.01
C TYR A 79 8.43 -0.98 15.22
N GLN A 80 8.06 -2.07 15.91
CA GLN A 80 7.64 -3.31 15.26
C GLN A 80 6.36 -3.11 14.45
N THR A 81 5.35 -2.45 15.02
CA THR A 81 4.10 -2.16 14.28
C THR A 81 4.39 -1.34 13.02
N VAL A 82 5.21 -0.30 13.15
CA VAL A 82 5.49 0.62 12.04
C VAL A 82 6.29 -0.05 10.93
N GLN A 83 7.22 -0.93 11.29
CA GLN A 83 7.99 -1.72 10.32
C GLN A 83 7.10 -2.77 9.64
N LEU A 84 6.26 -3.51 10.37
CA LEU A 84 5.29 -4.45 9.78
C LEU A 84 4.35 -3.75 8.79
N LEU A 85 3.79 -2.60 9.16
CA LEU A 85 2.94 -1.81 8.26
C LEU A 85 3.69 -1.33 7.02
N SER A 86 4.98 -1.03 7.15
CA SER A 86 5.81 -0.66 6.00
C SER A 86 6.02 -1.83 5.04
N LEU A 87 6.25 -3.04 5.56
CA LEU A 87 6.33 -4.27 4.75
C LEU A 87 5.00 -4.52 4.01
N ILE A 88 3.87 -4.43 4.72
CA ILE A 88 2.54 -4.60 4.11
C ILE A 88 2.32 -3.57 3.00
N LEU A 89 2.67 -2.29 3.23
CA LEU A 89 2.56 -1.24 2.21
C LEU A 89 3.49 -1.48 1.01
N GLU A 90 4.68 -2.03 1.22
CA GLU A 90 5.59 -2.41 0.14
C GLU A 90 4.99 -3.50 -0.74
N LEU A 91 4.42 -4.55 -0.13
CA LEU A 91 3.77 -5.63 -0.88
C LEU A 91 2.52 -5.16 -1.61
N LEU A 92 1.71 -4.32 -0.98
CA LEU A 92 0.56 -3.71 -1.62
C LEU A 92 1.00 -2.80 -2.77
N SER A 93 2.09 -2.06 -2.62
CA SER A 93 2.67 -1.24 -3.68
C SER A 93 3.13 -2.08 -4.87
N PHE A 94 3.70 -3.25 -4.62
CA PHE A 94 4.01 -4.24 -5.66
C PHE A 94 2.72 -4.74 -6.33
N CYS A 95 1.71 -5.12 -5.55
CA CYS A 95 0.43 -5.57 -6.10
C CYS A 95 -0.23 -4.51 -7.00
N VAL A 96 -0.13 -3.22 -6.66
CA VAL A 96 -0.65 -2.10 -7.46
C VAL A 96 -0.04 -2.09 -8.86
N GLU A 97 1.24 -2.41 -8.99
CA GLU A 97 1.95 -2.43 -10.27
C GLU A 97 1.65 -3.70 -11.09
N HIS A 98 1.42 -4.83 -10.44
CA HIS A 98 1.42 -6.14 -11.11
C HIS A 98 0.05 -6.83 -11.21
N HIS A 99 -0.92 -6.50 -10.34
CA HIS A 99 -2.17 -7.28 -10.21
C HIS A 99 -3.39 -6.63 -10.85
N THR A 100 -3.19 -5.52 -11.59
CA THR A 100 -4.19 -4.87 -12.46
C THR A 100 -5.58 -4.68 -11.78
N TYR A 101 -6.62 -5.39 -12.24
CA TYR A 101 -7.98 -5.23 -11.74
C TYR A 101 -8.21 -5.88 -10.37
N HIS A 102 -7.44 -6.91 -9.99
CA HIS A 102 -7.65 -7.60 -8.70
C HIS A 102 -7.32 -6.68 -7.52
N ILE A 103 -6.15 -6.01 -7.57
CA ILE A 103 -5.77 -5.02 -6.55
C ILE A 103 -6.70 -3.81 -6.57
N LYS A 104 -7.17 -3.39 -7.76
CA LYS A 104 -8.13 -2.29 -7.88
C LYS A 104 -9.43 -2.57 -7.15
N ASN A 105 -10.01 -3.76 -7.36
CA ASN A 105 -11.21 -4.17 -6.65
C ASN A 105 -10.98 -4.22 -5.14
N CYS A 106 -9.82 -4.70 -4.69
CA CYS A 106 -9.47 -4.71 -3.28
C CYS A 106 -9.40 -3.29 -2.69
N ILE A 107 -8.71 -2.35 -3.37
CA ILE A 107 -8.54 -0.98 -2.89
C ILE A 107 -9.88 -0.26 -2.80
N LEU A 108 -10.70 -0.34 -3.86
CA LEU A 108 -11.97 0.36 -3.94
C LEU A 108 -13.01 -0.23 -2.97
N ASN A 109 -13.16 -1.55 -2.92
CA ASN A 109 -14.19 -2.19 -2.09
C ASN A 109 -13.90 -2.13 -0.59
N LYS A 110 -12.63 -1.96 -0.19
CA LYS A 110 -12.22 -1.90 1.22
C LYS A 110 -11.88 -0.49 1.68
N ASP A 111 -12.09 0.52 0.83
CA ASP A 111 -11.66 1.91 1.08
C ASP A 111 -10.18 2.01 1.49
N LEU A 112 -9.33 1.15 0.92
CA LEU A 112 -8.01 0.84 1.48
C LEU A 112 -7.06 2.05 1.44
N LEU A 113 -7.13 2.87 0.39
CA LEU A 113 -6.27 4.06 0.30
C LEU A 113 -6.62 5.07 1.40
N ARG A 114 -7.92 5.30 1.69
CA ARG A 114 -8.32 6.17 2.80
C ARG A 114 -7.71 5.69 4.12
N ARG A 115 -7.78 4.37 4.36
CA ARG A 115 -7.20 3.73 5.55
C ARG A 115 -5.70 3.92 5.62
N ILE A 116 -4.99 3.72 4.52
CA ILE A 116 -3.55 3.97 4.42
C ILE A 116 -3.19 5.43 4.70
N LEU A 117 -4.00 6.39 4.22
CA LEU A 117 -3.74 7.81 4.39
C LEU A 117 -3.90 8.32 5.84
N VAL A 118 -4.51 7.54 6.74
CA VAL A 118 -4.45 7.80 8.19
C VAL A 118 -3.00 7.80 8.68
N LEU A 119 -2.14 6.99 8.07
CA LEU A 119 -0.71 6.91 8.41
C LEU A 119 0.06 8.19 8.08
N MET A 120 -0.52 9.14 7.33
CA MET A 120 0.09 10.47 7.12
C MET A 120 0.26 11.25 8.44
N LYS A 121 -0.49 10.87 9.49
CA LYS A 121 -0.39 11.44 10.84
C LYS A 121 0.59 10.68 11.75
N CYS A 122 1.33 9.71 11.22
CA CYS A 122 2.29 8.92 12.00
C CYS A 122 3.51 9.75 12.42
N ARG A 123 4.02 9.52 13.63
CA ARG A 123 5.25 10.15 14.15
C ARG A 123 6.50 9.70 13.39
N HIS A 124 6.48 8.50 12.82
CA HIS A 124 7.60 7.91 12.09
C HIS A 124 7.57 8.30 10.62
N LYS A 125 8.47 9.21 10.23
CA LYS A 125 8.49 9.79 8.89
C LYS A 125 8.67 8.77 7.77
N PHE A 126 9.37 7.66 8.01
CA PHE A 126 9.52 6.62 6.99
C PHE A 126 8.19 5.96 6.61
N LEU A 127 7.32 5.67 7.59
CA LEU A 127 5.99 5.09 7.32
C LEU A 127 5.06 6.10 6.62
N VAL A 128 5.15 7.38 7.00
CA VAL A 128 4.48 8.49 6.28
C VAL A 128 4.89 8.49 4.80
N LEU A 129 6.19 8.38 4.53
CA LEU A 129 6.71 8.31 3.16
C LEU A 129 6.28 7.02 2.43
N CYS A 130 6.11 5.89 3.12
CA CYS A 130 5.52 4.67 2.53
C CYS A 130 4.08 4.92 2.06
N ALA A 131 3.24 5.53 2.90
CA ALA A 131 1.85 5.84 2.56
C ALA A 131 1.74 6.82 1.38
N LEU A 132 2.57 7.87 1.38
CA LEU A 132 2.63 8.84 0.29
C LEU A 132 3.08 8.20 -1.03
N ARG A 133 4.12 7.35 -1.00
CA ARG A 133 4.58 6.59 -2.18
C ARG A 133 3.50 5.64 -2.70
N PHE A 134 2.73 5.00 -1.82
CA PHE A 134 1.60 4.15 -2.23
C PHE A 134 0.53 4.97 -2.97
N MET A 135 0.13 6.13 -2.43
CA MET A 135 -0.80 7.03 -3.12
C MET A 135 -0.25 7.49 -4.48
N ARG A 136 1.03 7.86 -4.53
CA ARG A 136 1.74 8.25 -5.76
C ARG A 136 1.68 7.16 -6.83
N LYS A 137 1.89 5.88 -6.46
CA LYS A 137 1.75 4.74 -7.38
C LYS A 137 0.34 4.59 -7.93
N ILE A 138 -0.68 4.72 -7.10
CA ILE A 138 -2.09 4.66 -7.56
C ILE A 138 -2.37 5.75 -8.59
N ILE A 139 -1.93 6.99 -8.32
CA ILE A 139 -2.13 8.12 -9.23
C ILE A 139 -1.36 7.91 -10.55
N SER A 140 -0.18 7.29 -10.51
CA SER A 140 0.58 6.94 -11.73
C SER A 140 -0.16 6.05 -12.70
N LEU A 141 -1.11 5.24 -12.23
CA LEU A 141 -1.89 4.35 -13.08
C LEU A 141 -2.84 5.11 -14.01
N LYS A 142 -3.13 6.38 -13.71
CA LYS A 142 -4.05 7.25 -14.49
C LYS A 142 -5.44 6.61 -14.72
N ASP A 143 -5.87 5.71 -13.84
CA ASP A 143 -7.17 5.02 -13.94
C ASP A 143 -8.29 5.93 -13.41
N GLU A 144 -9.35 6.08 -14.20
CA GLU A 144 -10.45 7.00 -13.92
C GLU A 144 -11.25 6.62 -12.65
N PHE A 145 -11.34 5.33 -12.31
CA PHE A 145 -12.02 4.90 -11.09
C PHE A 145 -11.23 5.30 -9.85
N TYR A 146 -9.90 5.16 -9.88
CA TYR A 146 -9.05 5.67 -8.80
C TYR A 146 -9.14 7.20 -8.68
N ASN A 147 -9.09 7.92 -9.81
CA ASN A 147 -9.20 9.38 -9.79
C ASN A 147 -10.53 9.83 -9.17
N ARG A 148 -11.66 9.25 -9.60
CA ARG A 148 -12.98 9.55 -9.02
C ARG A 148 -13.03 9.21 -7.54
N TYR A 149 -12.49 8.06 -7.14
CA TYR A 149 -12.43 7.64 -5.75
C TYR A 149 -11.62 8.61 -4.88
N ILE A 150 -10.45 9.04 -5.34
CA ILE A 150 -9.58 10.00 -4.66
C ILE A 150 -10.27 11.36 -4.51
N ILE A 151 -10.86 11.87 -5.59
CA ILE A 151 -11.52 13.19 -5.61
C ILE A 151 -12.77 13.18 -4.73
N LYS A 152 -13.70 12.24 -4.96
CA LYS A 152 -14.94 12.13 -4.17
C LYS A 152 -14.66 11.87 -2.69
N GLY A 153 -13.59 11.15 -2.40
CA GLY A 153 -13.19 10.82 -1.04
C GLY A 153 -12.43 11.92 -0.30
N ASN A 154 -12.08 13.03 -0.97
CA ASN A 154 -11.17 14.07 -0.48
C ASN A 154 -9.83 13.50 0.03
N LEU A 155 -9.26 12.55 -0.70
CA LEU A 155 -8.10 11.78 -0.23
C LEU A 155 -6.77 12.56 -0.32
N PHE A 156 -6.76 13.75 -0.93
CA PHE A 156 -5.60 14.65 -0.84
C PHE A 156 -5.51 15.38 0.49
N HIS A 157 -6.61 15.49 1.25
CA HIS A 157 -6.64 16.28 2.48
C HIS A 157 -5.59 15.83 3.52
N PRO A 158 -5.41 14.53 3.84
CA PRO A 158 -4.36 14.09 4.76
C PRO A 158 -2.94 14.43 4.30
N VAL A 159 -2.71 14.54 2.99
CA VAL A 159 -1.40 14.91 2.42
C VAL A 159 -1.15 16.41 2.59
N ILE A 160 -2.15 17.23 2.29
CA ILE A 160 -2.09 18.69 2.45
C ILE A 160 -1.94 19.06 3.93
N ASP A 161 -2.69 18.41 4.82
CA ASP A 161 -2.58 18.62 6.26
C ASP A 161 -1.18 18.29 6.78
N ALA A 162 -0.59 17.17 6.32
CA ALA A 162 0.77 16.79 6.67
C ALA A 162 1.79 17.84 6.20
N PHE A 163 1.60 18.41 5.01
CA PHE A 163 2.46 19.48 4.48
C PHE A 163 2.37 20.75 5.34
N ILE A 164 1.16 21.21 5.67
CA ILE A 164 0.93 22.41 6.50
C ILE A 164 1.54 22.22 7.90
N GLN A 165 1.31 21.05 8.53
CA GLN A 165 1.81 20.75 9.87
C GLN A 165 3.34 20.61 9.94
N ASN A 166 4.00 20.24 8.84
CA ASN A 166 5.46 20.12 8.78
C ASN A 166 6.16 21.50 8.72
N ASN A 167 5.39 22.59 8.58
CA ASN A 167 5.77 23.99 8.77
C ASN A 167 7.08 24.41 8.08
N ALA A 168 7.20 24.11 6.77
CA ALA A 168 8.34 24.50 5.95
C ALA A 168 9.70 24.09 6.53
N ARG A 169 9.80 22.90 7.14
CA ARG A 169 11.08 22.32 7.54
C ARG A 169 11.94 21.92 6.32
N TYR A 170 11.40 22.00 5.11
CA TYR A 170 12.06 21.68 3.83
C TYR A 170 12.77 20.32 3.88
N ASN A 171 12.10 19.34 4.48
CA ASN A 171 12.66 18.01 4.66
C ASN A 171 12.19 17.05 3.55
N LEU A 172 12.66 15.80 3.60
CA LEU A 172 12.34 14.78 2.61
C LEU A 172 10.83 14.59 2.38
N LEU A 173 10.00 14.79 3.43
CA LEU A 173 8.55 14.70 3.29
C LEU A 173 7.99 15.84 2.45
N ASP A 174 8.45 17.08 2.67
CA ASP A 174 8.03 18.23 1.87
C ASP A 174 8.41 18.03 0.40
N SER A 175 9.65 17.59 0.14
CA SER A 175 10.11 17.29 -1.22
C SER A 175 9.28 16.20 -1.89
N ALA A 176 8.91 15.14 -1.17
CA ALA A 176 8.08 14.06 -1.72
C ALA A 176 6.63 14.52 -2.00
N ILE A 177 6.06 15.39 -1.16
CA ILE A 177 4.73 15.95 -1.38
C ILE A 177 4.73 16.89 -2.59
N LEU A 178 5.74 17.75 -2.72
CA LEU A 178 5.91 18.63 -3.87
C LEU A 178 6.11 17.83 -5.17
N GLU A 179 6.89 16.75 -5.14
CA GLU A 179 7.03 15.83 -6.29
C GLU A 179 5.68 15.25 -6.71
N LEU A 180 4.85 14.80 -5.75
CA LEU A 180 3.53 14.25 -6.05
C LEU A 180 2.65 15.27 -6.80
N PHE A 181 2.62 16.52 -6.33
CA PHE A 181 1.82 17.56 -6.99
C PHE A 181 2.38 17.99 -8.34
N GLU A 182 3.71 18.06 -8.48
CA GLU A 182 4.35 18.33 -9.77
C GLU A 182 4.05 17.21 -10.76
N PHE A 183 4.09 15.95 -10.33
CA PHE A 183 3.68 14.82 -11.17
C PHE A 183 2.25 14.96 -11.66
N ILE A 184 1.30 15.28 -10.77
CA ILE A 184 -0.12 15.47 -11.14
C ILE A 184 -0.28 16.57 -12.19
N LYS A 185 0.44 17.69 -12.02
CA LYS A 185 0.45 18.80 -12.97
C LYS A 185 0.99 18.37 -14.34
N LEU A 186 2.12 17.68 -14.39
CA LEU A 186 2.73 17.21 -15.64
C LEU A 186 1.85 16.19 -16.38
N VAL A 187 1.20 15.29 -15.64
CA VAL A 187 0.23 14.33 -16.20
C VAL A 187 -0.99 15.03 -16.77
N SER A 188 -1.45 16.12 -16.15
CA SER A 188 -2.60 16.88 -16.65
C SER A 188 -2.28 17.61 -17.96
N ASN A 189 -1.03 18.07 -18.13
CA ASN A 189 -0.57 18.79 -19.31
C ASN A 189 -0.25 17.90 -20.51
N THR A 190 -0.08 16.58 -20.32
CA THR A 190 0.24 15.62 -21.40
C THR A 190 -0.99 15.00 -22.08
N ASN A 191 -2.20 15.39 -21.65
CA ASN A 191 -3.48 14.98 -22.25
C ASN A 191 -4.15 16.10 -23.07
N LEU A 192 -3.40 17.15 -23.42
CA LEU A 192 -3.76 18.22 -24.36
C LEU A 192 -2.89 18.09 -25.62
#